data_AF-A0A5C6FH94-F1
#
_entry.id   AF-A0A5C6FH94-F1
#
_cell.length_a   1.000
_cell.length_b   1.000
_cell.length_c   1.000
_cell.angle_alpha   90.00
_cell.angle_beta   90.00
_cell.angle_gamma   90.00
#
_symmetry.space_group_name_H-M   'P 1'
#
loop_
_entity.id
_entity.type
_entity.pdbx_description
1 polymer ?
#
loop_
_entity_poly.entity_id
_entity_poly.type
_entity_poly.pdbx_seq_one_letter_code
_entity_poly.pdbx_strand_id
1 'polypeptide(L)'
;MPSPTKASLPKTPSFEPVQTSRMLPRISFRWMFGLTTIGAILAAVGKAAGSGGAIAVSLMFAVGFIVACFAAYAFVFFIALSVSSLWHGEVEDALKGSPFAADQLPPQILPPRESRS
;
A
#
# COMPACT_ATOMS: atom_id res chain seq x y z
N MET A 1 -40.18 56.63 7.00
CA MET A 1 -39.15 55.70 7.54
C MET A 1 -38.51 54.96 6.38
N PRO A 2 -37.21 55.12 6.10
CA PRO A 2 -36.52 54.36 5.07
C PRO A 2 -36.12 52.97 5.60
N SER A 3 -36.36 51.93 4.79
CA SER A 3 -35.97 50.55 5.04
C SER A 3 -34.44 50.38 4.96
N PRO A 4 -33.82 49.61 5.87
CA PRO A 4 -32.39 49.38 5.82
C PRO A 4 -32.03 48.50 4.62
N THR A 5 -31.14 49.04 3.82
CA THR A 5 -30.53 48.47 2.62
C THR A 5 -29.28 47.67 3.01
N LYS A 6 -29.16 46.46 2.43
CA LYS A 6 -27.97 45.59 2.26
C LYS A 6 -27.50 44.73 3.44
N ALA A 7 -27.45 43.42 3.17
CA ALA A 7 -26.18 42.69 3.16
C ALA A 7 -26.31 41.48 2.22
N SER A 8 -25.81 41.62 0.98
CA SER A 8 -25.58 40.46 0.11
C SER A 8 -24.46 39.62 0.75
N LEU A 9 -24.83 38.45 1.27
CA LEU A 9 -23.92 37.48 1.86
C LEU A 9 -22.77 37.15 0.88
N PRO A 10 -21.51 37.05 1.35
CA PRO A 10 -20.42 36.56 0.53
C PRO A 10 -20.74 35.13 0.09
N LYS A 11 -20.75 34.89 -1.23
CA LYS A 11 -20.94 33.58 -1.83
C LYS A 11 -19.79 32.68 -1.38
N THR A 12 -20.06 31.76 -0.47
CA THR A 12 -19.10 30.74 -0.04
C THR A 12 -18.57 30.03 -1.29
N PRO A 13 -17.25 29.97 -1.52
CA PRO A 13 -16.71 29.20 -2.63
C PRO A 13 -17.10 27.73 -2.40
N SER A 14 -17.89 27.19 -3.31
CA SER A 14 -18.22 25.78 -3.34
C SER A 14 -16.92 24.99 -3.49
N PHE A 15 -16.51 24.30 -2.43
CA PHE A 15 -15.47 23.29 -2.51
C PHE A 15 -16.02 22.14 -3.37
N GLU A 16 -15.72 22.16 -4.66
CA GLU A 16 -15.78 20.95 -5.46
C GLU A 16 -14.64 20.05 -4.97
N PRO A 17 -14.93 18.86 -4.39
CA PRO A 17 -13.87 17.90 -4.16
C PRO A 17 -13.29 17.58 -5.53
N VAL A 18 -11.98 17.77 -5.70
CA VAL A 18 -11.27 17.27 -6.87
C VAL A 18 -11.59 15.78 -6.95
N GLN A 19 -12.51 15.41 -7.82
CA GLN A 19 -12.79 14.02 -8.12
C GLN A 19 -11.53 13.51 -8.78
N THR A 20 -10.69 12.88 -7.95
CA THR A 20 -9.56 12.10 -8.41
C THR A 20 -10.17 10.96 -9.22
N SER A 21 -10.39 11.18 -10.51
CA SER A 21 -10.90 10.16 -11.41
C SER A 21 -9.88 9.03 -11.44
N ARG A 22 -10.12 8.01 -10.61
CA ARG A 22 -9.29 6.80 -10.46
C ARG A 22 -9.55 5.81 -11.59
N MET A 23 -9.93 6.28 -12.77
CA MET A 23 -10.29 5.42 -13.91
C MET A 23 -9.15 5.13 -14.88
N LEU A 24 -7.94 5.60 -14.61
CA LEU A 24 -6.77 5.03 -15.29
C LEU A 24 -6.23 3.88 -14.43
N PRO A 25 -6.29 2.63 -14.92
CA PRO A 25 -5.59 1.53 -14.29
C PRO A 25 -4.12 1.94 -14.16
N ARG A 26 -3.66 2.21 -12.93
CA ARG A 26 -2.24 2.52 -12.65
C ARG A 26 -1.30 1.36 -13.01
N ILE A 27 -1.87 0.24 -13.45
CA ILE A 27 -1.17 -0.92 -13.98
C ILE A 27 -0.51 -0.66 -15.34
N SER A 28 -0.93 0.34 -16.13
CA SER A 28 -0.83 0.15 -17.59
C SER A 28 0.51 0.48 -18.28
N PHE A 29 1.36 1.39 -17.80
CA PHE A 29 2.56 1.76 -18.58
C PHE A 29 3.86 1.14 -18.06
N ARG A 30 4.11 1.27 -16.76
CA ARG A 30 5.37 0.81 -16.14
C ARG A 30 5.50 -0.72 -16.16
N TRP A 31 4.37 -1.42 -16.00
CA TRP A 31 4.34 -2.89 -16.08
C TRP A 31 4.46 -3.39 -17.52
N MET A 32 3.78 -2.76 -18.48
CA MET A 32 3.94 -3.13 -19.88
C MET A 32 5.39 -2.91 -20.35
N PHE A 33 5.97 -1.75 -20.03
CA PHE A 33 7.38 -1.47 -20.33
C PHE A 33 8.32 -2.49 -19.66
N GLY A 34 8.07 -2.83 -18.40
CA GLY A 34 8.83 -3.85 -17.68
C GLY A 34 8.77 -5.22 -18.36
N LEU A 35 7.57 -5.70 -18.71
CA LEU A 35 7.37 -6.99 -19.37
C LEU A 35 8.00 -7.03 -20.77
N THR A 36 7.85 -5.96 -21.55
CA THR A 36 8.45 -5.88 -22.89
C THR A 36 9.98 -5.86 -22.81
N THR A 37 10.54 -5.15 -21.83
CA THR A 37 12.00 -5.08 -21.62
C THR A 37 12.56 -6.46 -21.23
N ILE A 38 11.87 -7.17 -20.32
CA ILE A 38 12.24 -8.54 -19.94
C ILE A 38 12.18 -9.46 -21.16
N GLY A 39 11.11 -9.40 -21.95
CA GLY A 39 10.98 -10.18 -23.18
C GLY A 39 12.08 -9.89 -24.20
N ALA A 40 12.46 -8.63 -24.37
CA ALA A 40 13.53 -8.22 -25.27
C ALA A 40 14.90 -8.74 -24.81
N ILE A 41 15.18 -8.71 -23.50
CA ILE A 41 16.40 -9.30 -22.93
C ILE A 41 16.42 -10.80 -23.21
N LEU A 42 15.35 -11.54 -22.88
CA LEU A 42 15.28 -12.98 -23.13
C LEU A 42 15.44 -13.34 -24.61
N ALA A 43 14.88 -12.55 -25.52
CA ALA A 43 15.01 -12.75 -26.96
C ALA A 43 16.44 -12.47 -27.47
N ALA A 44 17.06 -11.37 -27.03
CA ALA A 44 18.45 -11.02 -27.38
C ALA A 44 19.43 -12.12 -26.91
N VAL A 45 19.12 -12.73 -25.79
CA VAL A 45 19.88 -13.82 -25.18
C VAL A 45 19.73 -15.12 -25.95
N GLY A 46 18.51 -15.52 -26.28
CA GLY A 46 18.28 -16.72 -27.09
C GLY A 46 19.02 -16.65 -28.42
N LYS A 47 19.11 -15.43 -28.98
CA LYS A 47 19.93 -15.15 -30.16
C LYS A 47 21.43 -15.29 -29.90
N ALA A 48 21.95 -14.79 -28.78
CA ALA A 48 23.36 -14.89 -28.41
C ALA A 48 23.80 -16.33 -28.05
N ALA A 49 22.88 -17.17 -27.55
CA ALA A 49 23.14 -18.57 -27.28
C ALA A 49 23.39 -19.38 -28.57
N GLY A 50 22.75 -19.00 -29.67
CA GLY A 50 22.95 -19.62 -30.99
C GLY A 50 24.33 -19.36 -31.62
N SER A 51 25.08 -18.35 -31.15
CA SER A 51 26.39 -17.98 -31.73
C SER A 51 27.61 -18.51 -30.96
N GLY A 52 27.44 -19.52 -30.09
CA GLY A 52 28.57 -20.23 -29.47
C GLY A 52 29.19 -19.56 -28.24
N GLY A 53 28.52 -18.60 -27.61
CA GLY A 53 28.99 -17.93 -26.40
C GLY A 53 28.74 -18.75 -25.13
N ALA A 54 29.59 -19.75 -24.83
CA ALA A 54 29.49 -20.55 -23.59
C ALA A 54 29.47 -19.70 -22.30
N ILE A 55 30.13 -18.54 -22.35
CA ILE A 55 30.18 -17.56 -21.26
C ILE A 55 28.83 -16.81 -21.11
N ALA A 56 28.14 -16.53 -22.21
CA ALA A 56 26.83 -15.89 -22.17
C ALA A 56 25.77 -16.85 -21.62
N VAL A 57 25.84 -18.14 -21.99
CA VAL A 57 24.91 -19.16 -21.51
C VAL A 57 25.11 -19.46 -20.02
N SER A 58 26.34 -19.53 -19.52
CA SER A 58 26.58 -19.77 -18.08
C SER A 58 26.16 -18.59 -17.21
N LEU A 59 26.42 -17.35 -17.65
CA LEU A 59 25.95 -16.15 -16.97
C LEU A 59 24.41 -16.11 -16.91
N MET A 60 23.73 -16.57 -17.97
CA MET A 60 22.27 -16.70 -18.01
C MET A 60 21.72 -17.66 -16.98
N PHE A 61 22.32 -18.85 -16.86
CA PHE A 61 21.89 -19.81 -15.84
C PHE A 61 22.12 -19.28 -14.44
N ALA A 62 23.25 -18.62 -14.17
CA ALA A 62 23.54 -18.04 -12.87
C ALA A 62 22.54 -16.94 -12.50
N VAL A 63 22.32 -15.97 -13.39
CA VAL A 63 21.38 -14.86 -13.15
C VAL A 63 19.94 -15.38 -13.12
N GLY A 64 19.56 -16.25 -14.04
CA GLY A 64 18.25 -16.88 -14.10
C GLY A 64 17.93 -17.67 -12.84
N PHE A 65 18.90 -18.42 -12.30
CA PHE A 65 18.76 -19.15 -11.04
C PHE A 65 18.54 -18.20 -9.85
N ILE A 66 19.33 -17.12 -9.75
CA ILE A 66 19.17 -16.12 -8.69
C ILE A 66 17.78 -15.47 -8.76
N VAL A 67 17.34 -15.07 -9.97
CA VAL A 67 16.02 -14.49 -10.19
C VAL A 67 14.91 -15.49 -9.86
N ALA A 68 15.06 -16.76 -10.25
CA ALA A 68 14.10 -17.81 -9.94
C ALA A 68 14.00 -18.07 -8.43
N CYS A 69 15.13 -18.13 -7.73
CA CYS A 69 15.16 -18.23 -6.27
C CYS A 69 14.45 -17.04 -5.64
N PHE A 70 14.78 -15.81 -6.05
CA PHE A 70 14.13 -14.61 -5.53
C PHE A 70 12.62 -14.61 -5.79
N ALA A 71 12.19 -15.02 -6.99
CA ALA A 71 10.78 -15.14 -7.35
C ALA A 71 10.06 -16.19 -6.49
N ALA A 72 10.70 -17.33 -6.21
CA ALA A 72 10.16 -18.35 -5.32
C ALA A 72 9.99 -17.83 -3.88
N TYR A 73 11.00 -17.13 -3.34
CA TYR A 73 10.91 -16.49 -2.02
C TYR A 73 9.84 -15.41 -1.98
N ALA A 74 9.76 -14.55 -3.00
CA ALA A 74 8.74 -13.53 -3.11
C ALA A 74 7.33 -14.17 -3.17
N PHE A 75 7.17 -15.27 -3.90
CA PHE A 75 5.89 -15.99 -3.98
C PHE A 75 5.46 -16.53 -2.61
N VAL A 76 6.37 -17.19 -1.89
CA VAL A 76 6.10 -17.64 -0.51
C VAL A 76 5.79 -16.47 0.41
N PHE A 77 6.53 -15.37 0.29
CA PHE A 77 6.27 -14.14 1.03
C PHE A 77 4.88 -13.57 0.73
N PHE A 78 4.45 -13.54 -0.53
CA PHE A 78 3.11 -13.09 -0.92
C PHE A 78 2.01 -13.98 -0.36
N ILE A 79 2.22 -15.31 -0.30
CA ILE A 79 1.30 -16.23 0.36
C ILE A 79 1.22 -15.89 1.85
N ALA A 80 2.36 -15.77 2.53
CA ALA A 80 2.41 -15.42 3.94
C ALA A 80 1.76 -14.05 4.22
N LEU A 81 1.99 -13.07 3.35
CA LEU A 81 1.40 -11.73 3.43
C LEU A 81 -0.11 -11.79 3.22
N SER A 82 -0.59 -12.61 2.29
CA SER A 82 -2.02 -12.79 2.06
C SER A 82 -2.69 -13.37 3.30
N VAL A 83 -2.13 -14.44 3.87
CA VAL A 83 -2.62 -15.04 5.12
C VAL A 83 -2.58 -14.03 6.27
N SER A 84 -1.47 -13.30 6.42
CA SER A 84 -1.31 -12.28 7.45
C SER A 84 -2.33 -11.15 7.29
N SER A 85 -2.58 -10.69 6.06
CA SER A 85 -3.55 -9.64 5.77
C SER A 85 -4.99 -10.08 6.03
N LEU A 86 -5.31 -11.37 5.88
CA LEU A 86 -6.62 -11.90 6.26
C LEU A 86 -6.78 -12.00 7.79
N TRP A 87 -5.68 -12.18 8.51
CA TRP A 87 -5.69 -12.41 9.96
C TRP A 87 -5.50 -11.16 10.82
N HIS A 88 -5.00 -10.06 10.24
CA HIS A 88 -4.91 -8.77 10.95
C HIS A 88 -6.32 -8.21 11.16
N GLY A 89 -6.93 -8.58 12.30
CA GLY A 89 -8.08 -7.87 12.87
C GLY A 89 -7.68 -6.46 13.31
N GLU A 90 -8.64 -5.54 13.29
CA GLU A 90 -8.44 -4.10 13.50
C GLU A 90 -7.57 -3.79 14.73
N VAL A 91 -6.58 -2.92 14.52
CA VAL A 91 -5.57 -2.48 15.50
C VAL A 91 -6.21 -1.84 16.75
N GLU A 92 -7.51 -1.52 16.72
CA GLU A 92 -8.28 -1.04 17.86
C GLU A 92 -8.34 -2.04 19.03
N ASP A 93 -8.31 -3.35 18.79
CA ASP A 93 -8.27 -4.34 19.88
C ASP A 93 -6.91 -4.39 20.60
N ALA A 94 -5.82 -3.94 19.96
CA ALA A 94 -4.50 -3.87 20.60
C ALA A 94 -4.37 -2.67 21.56
N LEU A 95 -5.17 -1.63 21.40
CA LEU A 95 -5.27 -0.50 22.34
C LEU A 95 -6.25 -0.78 23.49
N LYS A 96 -7.15 -1.74 23.32
CA LYS A 96 -8.19 -2.09 24.29
C LYS A 96 -7.55 -2.80 25.49
N GLY A 97 -7.40 -2.08 26.60
CA GLY A 97 -6.72 -2.56 27.81
C GLY A 97 -5.24 -2.15 27.93
N SER A 98 -4.72 -1.33 27.02
CA SER A 98 -3.39 -0.74 27.17
C SER A 98 -3.43 0.38 28.23
N PRO A 99 -2.50 0.42 29.20
CA PRO A 99 -2.43 1.48 30.21
C PRO A 99 -2.00 2.84 29.63
N PHE A 100 -1.68 2.90 28.32
CA PHE A 100 -1.31 4.10 27.59
C PHE A 100 -2.32 4.47 26.48
N ALA A 101 -3.46 3.77 26.39
CA ALA A 101 -4.53 4.16 25.49
C ALA A 101 -5.16 5.47 26.00
N ALA A 102 -5.00 6.56 25.23
CA ALA A 102 -5.36 7.92 25.65
C ALA A 102 -6.83 8.09 26.06
N ASP A 103 -7.71 7.18 25.61
CA ASP A 103 -9.16 7.25 25.82
C ASP A 103 -9.70 6.22 26.84
N GLN A 104 -8.85 5.44 27.50
CA GLN A 104 -9.28 4.52 28.58
C GLN A 104 -8.78 4.99 29.95
N LEU A 105 -9.72 5.40 30.81
CA LEU A 105 -9.45 5.56 32.23
C LEU A 105 -9.04 4.18 32.81
N PRO A 106 -7.98 4.12 33.64
CA PRO A 106 -7.59 2.86 34.27
C PRO A 106 -8.77 2.28 35.04
N PRO A 107 -8.93 0.95 35.06
CA PRO A 107 -10.03 0.32 35.80
C PRO A 107 -10.01 0.82 37.25
N GLN A 108 -11.11 1.41 37.69
CA GLN A 108 -11.21 2.09 38.97
C GLN A 108 -11.16 1.05 40.12
N ILE A 109 -9.99 0.86 40.72
CA ILE A 109 -9.76 -0.10 41.82
C ILE A 109 -10.42 0.36 43.13
N LEU A 110 -10.66 1.66 43.27
CA LEU A 110 -11.18 2.25 44.50
C LEU A 110 -12.65 2.68 44.30
N PRO A 111 -13.59 2.18 45.11
CA PRO A 111 -14.97 2.64 45.04
C PRO A 111 -15.03 4.16 45.29
N PRO A 112 -15.91 4.89 44.57
CA PRO A 112 -16.05 6.33 44.74
C PRO A 112 -16.20 6.70 46.22
N ARG A 113 -15.33 7.57 46.73
CA ARG A 113 -15.52 8.13 48.07
C ARG A 113 -16.71 9.08 48.02
N GLU A 114 -17.75 8.73 48.77
CA GLU A 114 -18.94 9.53 48.97
C GLU A 114 -18.54 10.98 49.30
N SER A 115 -19.06 11.95 48.54
CA SER A 115 -18.84 13.36 48.81
C SER A 115 -19.44 13.67 50.18
N ARG A 116 -18.59 13.90 51.17
CA ARG A 116 -19.03 14.40 52.47
C ARG A 116 -19.65 15.78 52.23
N SER A 117 -20.99 15.83 52.27
CA SER A 117 -21.81 17.04 52.25
C SER A 117 -21.52 17.91 53.48
#